data_AF-A0A915YHQ6-F1
#
_entry.id   AF-A0A915YHQ6-F1
#
_cell.length_a   1.000
_cell.length_b   1.000
_cell.length_c   1.000
_cell.angle_alpha   90.00
_cell.angle_beta   90.00
_cell.angle_gamma   90.00
#
_symmetry.space_group_name_H-M   'P 1'
#
loop_
_entity.id
_entity.type
_entity.pdbx_description
1 polymer ?
#
loop_
_entity_poly.entity_id
_entity_poly.type
_entity_poly.pdbx_seq_one_letter_code
_entity_poly.pdbx_strand_id
1 'polypeptide(L)'
;MDTNFYKSPQLTHEQLSTLTKKRNNPALFRFIILYSLFLAASVGVILSWGGSWLAILISQSFFGMLICSLFACQHETVHNTAFKSIQWNKIAAFLTGMGYLYAPTMLRELHFTHHRHTHEPGLDPEISLGGKAIPSIVSNLPFYLSWLSGLPLFMFKLGMLTLGALGLPEPIRKNVYPFVQPEARKAIAIESLVILSVHILLVVLAVYYAPNIWGFYVGQLVGHCFLASYTAPEHNGLPHEGNILDKTRSIPSSRFVKLLMWNMPYHAEHHAYPSVPFHALPQLHEALGDELKHKDKNHPDFHWMIFKQTTIGSKD
;
A
#
# COMPACT_ATOMS: atom_id res chain seq x y z
N MET A 1 -12.59 -24.13 3.75
CA MET A 1 -13.00 -23.24 4.85
C MET A 1 -13.77 -22.11 4.23
N ASP A 2 -15.06 -22.02 4.52
CA ASP A 2 -15.91 -20.93 4.07
C ASP A 2 -15.42 -19.62 4.72
N THR A 3 -14.63 -18.84 3.98
CA THR A 3 -14.35 -17.46 4.36
C THR A 3 -15.64 -16.68 4.19
N ASN A 4 -16.42 -16.57 5.26
CA ASN A 4 -17.62 -15.75 5.28
C ASN A 4 -17.20 -14.28 5.17
N PHE A 5 -17.10 -13.79 3.94
CA PHE A 5 -17.01 -12.35 3.67
C PHE A 5 -18.17 -11.63 4.35
N TYR A 6 -17.93 -10.37 4.71
CA TYR A 6 -18.95 -9.53 5.32
C TYR A 6 -20.20 -9.45 4.42
N LYS A 7 -21.37 -9.60 5.04
CA LYS A 7 -22.67 -9.48 4.37
C LYS A 7 -23.45 -8.39 5.06
N SER A 8 -23.55 -7.25 4.38
CA SER A 8 -24.37 -6.12 4.82
C SER A 8 -25.85 -6.51 4.73
N PRO A 9 -26.66 -6.21 5.76
CA PRO A 9 -28.10 -6.33 5.67
C PRO A 9 -28.75 -5.24 4.81
N GLN A 10 -28.03 -4.16 4.48
CA GLN A 10 -28.54 -3.02 3.69
C GLN A 10 -28.28 -3.18 2.18
N LEU A 11 -27.33 -4.02 1.79
CA LEU A 11 -26.97 -4.25 0.39
C LEU A 11 -27.69 -5.45 -0.21
N THR A 12 -28.54 -5.18 -1.19
CA THR A 12 -29.11 -6.23 -2.04
C THR A 12 -28.06 -6.80 -2.99
N HIS A 13 -28.28 -8.03 -3.45
CA HIS A 13 -27.45 -8.65 -4.49
C HIS A 13 -27.39 -7.81 -5.78
N GLU A 14 -28.46 -7.13 -6.15
CA GLU A 14 -28.52 -6.27 -7.34
C GLU A 14 -27.65 -5.01 -7.19
N GLN A 15 -27.71 -4.36 -6.03
CA GLN A 15 -26.84 -3.21 -5.71
C GLN A 15 -25.37 -3.63 -5.75
N LEU A 16 -25.01 -4.74 -5.11
CA LEU A 16 -23.63 -5.24 -5.09
C LEU A 16 -23.14 -5.64 -6.51
N SER A 17 -23.99 -6.27 -7.31
CA SER A 17 -23.70 -6.58 -8.72
C SER A 17 -23.44 -5.31 -9.53
N THR A 18 -24.15 -4.22 -9.24
CA THR A 18 -23.91 -2.92 -9.89
C THR A 18 -22.60 -2.28 -9.43
N LEU A 19 -22.30 -2.31 -8.13
CA LEU A 19 -21.08 -1.73 -7.56
C LEU A 19 -19.81 -2.43 -8.05
N THR A 20 -19.86 -3.74 -8.30
CA THR A 20 -18.71 -4.54 -8.79
C THR A 20 -18.41 -4.36 -10.29
N LYS A 21 -19.20 -3.56 -11.03
CA LYS A 21 -18.98 -3.31 -12.46
C LYS A 21 -17.71 -2.49 -12.71
N LYS A 22 -16.69 -3.13 -13.26
CA LYS A 22 -15.40 -2.53 -13.63
C LYS A 22 -15.54 -1.57 -14.82
N ARG A 23 -14.81 -0.44 -14.79
CA ARG A 23 -14.75 0.54 -15.89
C ARG A 23 -13.30 0.87 -16.23
N ASN A 24 -12.94 0.75 -17.52
CA ASN A 24 -11.56 1.02 -17.96
C ASN A 24 -11.20 2.51 -17.89
N ASN A 25 -12.11 3.42 -18.27
CA ASN A 25 -11.77 4.83 -18.46
C ASN A 25 -11.25 5.52 -17.18
N PRO A 26 -11.88 5.36 -16.00
CA PRO A 26 -11.37 5.96 -14.77
C PRO A 26 -9.96 5.47 -14.42
N ALA A 27 -9.71 4.16 -14.55
CA ALA A 27 -8.41 3.56 -14.24
C ALA A 27 -7.34 3.98 -15.25
N LEU A 28 -7.66 3.96 -16.55
CA LEU A 28 -6.73 4.30 -17.62
C LEU A 28 -6.27 5.75 -17.52
N PHE A 29 -7.21 6.69 -17.33
CA PHE A 29 -6.89 8.11 -17.22
C PHE A 29 -6.02 8.39 -15.98
N ARG A 30 -6.39 7.83 -14.81
CA ARG A 30 -5.60 8.00 -13.58
C ARG A 30 -4.22 7.38 -13.72
N PHE A 31 -4.12 6.17 -14.27
CA PHE A 31 -2.84 5.48 -14.47
C PHE A 31 -1.91 6.25 -15.42
N ILE A 32 -2.39 6.67 -16.60
CA ILE A 32 -1.56 7.39 -17.57
C ILE A 32 -1.03 8.70 -16.98
N ILE A 33 -1.89 9.48 -16.31
CA ILE A 33 -1.48 10.74 -15.68
C ILE A 33 -0.48 10.47 -14.56
N LEU A 34 -0.80 9.56 -13.64
CA LEU A 34 0.08 9.19 -12.53
C LEU A 34 1.44 8.76 -13.03
N TYR A 35 1.49 7.82 -13.98
CA TYR A 35 2.75 7.27 -14.46
C TYR A 35 3.56 8.31 -15.25
N SER A 36 2.91 9.15 -16.05
CA SER A 36 3.58 10.25 -16.76
C SER A 36 4.17 11.28 -15.79
N LEU A 37 3.41 11.67 -14.76
CA LEU A 37 3.88 12.56 -13.71
C LEU A 37 5.01 11.93 -12.90
N PHE A 38 4.93 10.63 -12.62
CA PHE A 38 6.00 9.89 -11.95
C PHE A 38 7.30 9.96 -12.76
N LEU A 39 7.26 9.65 -14.06
CA LEU A 39 8.45 9.72 -14.92
C LEU A 39 9.03 11.15 -14.98
N ALA A 40 8.16 12.16 -15.13
CA ALA A 40 8.59 13.55 -15.11
C ALA A 40 9.20 13.96 -13.76
N ALA A 41 8.60 13.53 -12.65
CA ALA A 41 9.11 13.78 -11.31
C ALA A 41 10.41 13.02 -11.03
N SER A 42 10.60 11.81 -11.57
CA SER A 42 11.88 11.08 -11.53
C SER A 42 13.00 11.90 -12.15
N VAL A 43 12.75 12.48 -13.33
CA VAL A 43 13.71 13.40 -13.95
C VAL A 43 13.89 14.66 -13.09
N GLY A 44 12.80 15.21 -12.54
CA GLY A 44 12.83 16.39 -11.66
C GLY A 44 13.73 16.21 -10.42
N VAL A 45 13.61 15.10 -9.70
CA VAL A 45 14.46 14.84 -8.52
C VAL A 45 15.92 14.65 -8.88
N ILE A 46 16.22 14.07 -10.05
CA ILE A 46 17.58 13.94 -10.56
C ILE A 46 18.15 15.31 -10.95
N LEU A 47 17.41 16.12 -11.71
CA LEU A 47 17.89 17.43 -12.17
C LEU A 47 18.05 18.44 -11.03
N SER A 48 17.20 18.36 -10.01
CA SER A 48 17.29 19.22 -8.82
C SER A 48 18.40 18.83 -7.84
N TRP A 49 19.00 17.64 -8.00
CA TRP A 49 19.99 17.11 -7.07
C TRP A 49 21.25 17.97 -7.09
N GLY A 50 21.66 18.46 -5.91
CA GLY A 50 22.75 19.44 -5.78
C GLY A 50 22.34 20.90 -6.08
N GLY A 51 21.06 21.16 -6.37
CA GLY A 51 20.49 22.49 -6.54
C GLY A 51 20.16 23.18 -5.21
N SER A 52 19.28 24.19 -5.26
CA SER A 52 18.83 24.89 -4.06
C SER A 52 18.01 23.97 -3.14
N TRP A 53 18.08 24.21 -1.84
CA TRP A 53 17.32 23.42 -0.85
C TRP A 53 15.81 23.42 -1.14
N LEU A 54 15.27 24.54 -1.64
CA LEU A 54 13.86 24.67 -1.97
C LEU A 54 13.48 23.83 -3.21
N ALA A 55 14.34 23.79 -4.23
CA ALA A 55 14.11 22.95 -5.41
C ALA A 55 14.13 21.45 -5.07
N ILE A 56 15.06 21.05 -4.18
CA ILE A 56 15.11 19.69 -3.66
C ILE A 56 13.84 19.39 -2.85
N LEU A 57 13.44 20.26 -1.91
CA LEU A 57 12.26 20.03 -1.08
C LEU A 57 10.98 19.84 -1.92
N ILE A 58 10.74 20.71 -2.90
CA ILE A 58 9.55 20.67 -3.76
C ILE A 58 9.56 19.40 -4.63
N SER A 59 10.68 19.12 -5.31
CA SER A 59 10.77 17.94 -6.18
C SER A 59 10.64 16.64 -5.41
N GLN A 60 11.28 16.52 -4.25
CA GLN A 60 11.26 15.32 -3.40
C GLN A 60 9.87 15.09 -2.79
N SER A 61 9.19 16.15 -2.35
CA SER A 61 7.83 16.06 -1.82
C SER A 61 6.84 15.67 -2.92
N PHE A 62 6.92 16.29 -4.09
CA PHE A 62 6.06 15.93 -5.22
C PHE A 62 6.29 14.48 -5.68
N PHE A 63 7.56 14.08 -5.83
CA PHE A 63 7.93 12.70 -6.18
C PHE A 63 7.45 11.70 -5.12
N GLY A 64 7.66 11.97 -3.83
CA GLY A 64 7.22 11.12 -2.73
C GLY A 64 5.71 10.89 -2.73
N MET A 65 4.91 11.92 -3.02
CA MET A 65 3.45 11.78 -3.13
C MET A 65 3.06 10.84 -4.28
N LEU A 66 3.78 10.89 -5.40
CA LEU A 66 3.55 10.00 -6.54
C LEU A 66 3.95 8.55 -6.21
N ILE A 67 5.01 8.33 -5.43
CA ILE A 67 5.39 7.01 -4.92
C ILE A 67 4.24 6.39 -4.09
N CYS A 68 3.58 7.14 -3.21
CA CYS A 68 2.39 6.64 -2.50
C CYS A 68 1.25 6.30 -3.46
N SER A 69 1.02 7.15 -4.47
CA SER A 69 -0.03 6.93 -5.47
C SER A 69 0.25 5.72 -6.35
N LEU A 70 1.52 5.43 -6.67
CA LEU A 70 1.92 4.20 -7.37
C LEU A 70 1.54 2.96 -6.55
N PHE A 71 1.76 2.97 -5.23
CA PHE A 71 1.31 1.89 -4.36
C PHE A 71 -0.22 1.73 -4.40
N ALA A 72 -0.98 2.82 -4.26
CA ALA A 72 -2.45 2.76 -4.31
C ALA A 72 -2.97 2.21 -5.66
N CYS A 73 -2.33 2.60 -6.78
CA CYS A 73 -2.63 2.05 -8.09
C CYS A 73 -2.26 0.56 -8.19
N GLN A 74 -1.09 0.18 -7.67
CA GLN A 74 -0.64 -1.21 -7.65
C GLN A 74 -1.61 -2.08 -6.84
N HIS A 75 -2.01 -1.62 -5.65
CA HIS A 75 -2.97 -2.26 -4.77
C HIS A 75 -4.29 -2.57 -5.50
N GLU A 76 -4.90 -1.57 -6.13
CA GLU A 76 -6.15 -1.75 -6.88
C GLU A 76 -5.99 -2.70 -8.08
N THR A 77 -4.84 -2.66 -8.75
CA THR A 77 -4.60 -3.48 -9.94
C THR A 77 -4.25 -4.93 -9.59
N VAL A 78 -3.62 -5.20 -8.44
CA VAL A 78 -3.42 -6.59 -7.98
C VAL A 78 -4.73 -7.26 -7.58
N HIS A 79 -5.78 -6.52 -7.25
CA HIS A 79 -7.15 -7.05 -7.08
C HIS A 79 -7.84 -7.42 -8.41
N ASN A 80 -7.28 -7.00 -9.54
CA ASN A 80 -7.90 -7.07 -10.87
C ASN A 80 -9.25 -6.34 -10.96
N THR A 81 -9.46 -5.29 -10.16
CA THR A 81 -10.71 -4.51 -10.12
C THR A 81 -10.61 -3.23 -10.93
N ALA A 82 -9.41 -2.65 -11.08
CA ALA A 82 -9.20 -1.39 -11.79
C ALA A 82 -9.68 -1.42 -13.25
N PHE A 83 -9.29 -2.47 -14.00
CA PHE A 83 -9.63 -2.64 -15.41
C PHE A 83 -10.54 -3.87 -15.64
N LYS A 84 -11.34 -3.83 -16.70
CA LYS A 84 -12.07 -5.01 -17.21
C LYS A 84 -11.11 -6.10 -17.70
N SER A 85 -10.00 -5.70 -18.31
CA SER A 85 -8.97 -6.61 -18.83
C SER A 85 -7.98 -6.98 -17.72
N ILE A 86 -7.81 -8.27 -17.50
CA ILE A 86 -6.78 -8.79 -16.58
C ILE A 86 -5.38 -8.39 -17.05
N GLN A 87 -5.12 -8.31 -18.35
CA GLN A 87 -3.81 -7.93 -18.86
C GLN A 87 -3.48 -6.47 -18.56
N TRP A 88 -4.45 -5.55 -18.67
CA TRP A 88 -4.24 -4.16 -18.29
C TRP A 88 -3.97 -3.99 -16.80
N ASN A 89 -4.65 -4.76 -15.93
CA ASN A 89 -4.33 -4.79 -14.50
C ASN A 89 -2.89 -5.28 -14.27
N LYS A 90 -2.47 -6.38 -14.91
CA LYS A 90 -1.10 -6.91 -14.78
C LYS A 90 -0.03 -5.92 -15.25
N ILE A 91 -0.24 -5.28 -16.39
CA ILE A 91 0.69 -4.27 -16.93
C ILE A 91 0.81 -3.09 -15.97
N ALA A 92 -0.33 -2.53 -15.54
CA ALA A 92 -0.34 -1.41 -14.61
C ALA A 92 0.33 -1.78 -13.29
N ALA A 93 -0.02 -2.92 -12.70
CA ALA A 93 0.57 -3.41 -11.46
C ALA A 93 2.10 -3.58 -11.58
N PHE A 94 2.59 -4.13 -12.68
CA PHE A 94 4.02 -4.32 -12.91
C PHE A 94 4.76 -2.99 -13.09
N LEU A 95 4.19 -2.06 -13.86
CA LEU A 95 4.81 -0.74 -14.08
C LEU A 95 4.84 0.09 -12.80
N THR A 96 3.76 0.12 -12.02
CA THR A 96 3.75 0.81 -10.73
C THR A 96 4.63 0.11 -9.71
N GLY A 97 4.67 -1.23 -9.70
CA GLY A 97 5.58 -2.04 -8.88
C GLY A 97 7.05 -1.81 -9.21
N MET A 98 7.39 -1.60 -10.48
CA MET A 98 8.73 -1.17 -10.88
C MET A 98 9.07 0.18 -10.27
N GLY A 99 8.20 1.18 -10.39
CA GLY A 99 8.43 2.49 -9.78
C GLY A 99 8.44 2.47 -8.24
N TYR A 100 7.69 1.57 -7.61
CA TYR A 100 7.51 1.49 -6.15
C TYR A 100 8.40 0.44 -5.46
N LEU A 101 9.24 -0.30 -6.20
CA LEU A 101 10.10 -1.38 -5.67
C LEU A 101 9.31 -2.54 -5.04
N TYR A 102 8.25 -3.01 -5.70
CA TYR A 102 7.43 -4.11 -5.17
C TYR A 102 6.92 -5.03 -6.29
N ALA A 103 7.31 -6.32 -6.27
CA ALA A 103 6.80 -7.32 -7.21
C ALA A 103 5.28 -7.51 -7.04
N PRO A 104 4.46 -7.36 -8.11
CA PRO A 104 3.01 -7.46 -8.03
C PRO A 104 2.48 -8.77 -7.45
N THR A 105 3.07 -9.90 -7.82
CA THR A 105 2.63 -11.21 -7.34
C THR A 105 2.94 -11.36 -5.85
N MET A 106 4.08 -10.85 -5.38
CA MET A 106 4.40 -10.87 -3.94
C MET A 106 3.41 -10.02 -3.16
N LEU A 107 3.13 -8.79 -3.63
CA LEU A 107 2.11 -7.93 -3.03
C LEU A 107 0.75 -8.63 -2.98
N ARG A 108 0.34 -9.29 -4.06
CA ARG A 108 -0.93 -10.02 -4.12
C ARG A 108 -1.02 -11.13 -3.08
N GLU A 109 0.03 -11.94 -2.94
CA GLU A 109 0.08 -13.05 -1.96
C GLU A 109 -0.02 -12.55 -0.51
N LEU A 110 0.75 -11.49 -0.19
CA LEU A 110 0.71 -10.84 1.11
C LEU A 110 -0.68 -10.26 1.37
N HIS A 111 -1.16 -9.44 0.43
CA HIS A 111 -2.35 -8.64 0.62
C HIS A 111 -3.64 -9.46 0.63
N PHE A 112 -3.74 -10.53 -0.17
CA PHE A 112 -4.91 -11.42 -0.13
C PHE A 112 -4.94 -12.26 1.15
N THR A 113 -3.78 -12.57 1.71
CA THR A 113 -3.69 -13.21 3.04
C THR A 113 -4.10 -12.22 4.12
N HIS A 114 -3.66 -10.97 4.02
CA HIS A 114 -4.11 -9.88 4.90
C HIS A 114 -5.63 -9.68 4.85
N HIS A 115 -6.26 -9.63 3.67
CA HIS A 115 -7.74 -9.57 3.58
C HIS A 115 -8.45 -10.75 4.22
N ARG A 116 -7.88 -11.95 4.11
CA ARG A 116 -8.48 -13.16 4.67
C ARG A 116 -8.39 -13.18 6.19
N HIS A 117 -7.28 -12.69 6.73
CA HIS A 117 -6.91 -12.79 8.14
C HIS A 117 -6.75 -11.44 8.80
N THR A 118 -7.45 -10.40 8.32
CA THR A 118 -7.22 -9.02 8.76
C THR A 118 -7.26 -8.93 10.28
N HIS A 119 -6.18 -8.43 10.86
CA HIS A 119 -5.99 -8.23 12.28
C HIS A 119 -6.05 -9.51 13.13
N GLU A 120 -5.79 -10.68 12.56
CA GLU A 120 -5.64 -11.96 13.27
C GLU A 120 -4.16 -12.26 13.58
N PRO A 121 -3.72 -12.16 14.85
CA PRO A 121 -2.32 -12.33 15.21
C PRO A 121 -1.79 -13.73 14.84
N GLY A 122 -0.61 -13.77 14.21
CA GLY A 122 0.02 -15.00 13.71
C GLY A 122 -0.43 -15.43 12.31
N LEU A 123 -1.52 -14.87 11.76
CA LEU A 123 -2.03 -15.21 10.43
C LEU A 123 -1.98 -14.03 9.46
N ASP A 124 -2.22 -12.82 9.94
CA ASP A 124 -2.11 -11.59 9.15
C ASP A 124 -0.63 -11.22 8.92
N PRO A 125 -0.14 -11.19 7.65
CA PRO A 125 1.25 -10.85 7.35
C PRO A 125 1.61 -9.38 7.60
N GLU A 126 0.65 -8.49 7.86
CA GLU A 126 0.93 -7.08 8.18
C GLU A 126 1.22 -6.87 9.67
N ILE A 127 0.71 -7.74 10.55
CA ILE A 127 0.96 -7.71 12.00
C ILE A 127 1.68 -8.97 12.50
N SER A 128 2.20 -9.80 11.58
CA SER A 128 2.89 -11.04 11.92
C SER A 128 4.09 -11.29 11.02
N LEU A 129 5.17 -11.82 11.60
CA LEU A 129 6.35 -12.26 10.87
C LEU A 129 6.63 -13.73 11.20
N GLY A 130 6.72 -14.59 10.19
CA GLY A 130 6.96 -16.02 10.41
C GLY A 130 5.89 -16.73 11.22
N GLY A 131 4.62 -16.30 11.07
CA GLY A 131 3.49 -16.87 11.80
C GLY A 131 3.40 -16.42 13.26
N LYS A 132 4.17 -15.41 13.68
CA LYS A 132 4.14 -14.86 15.04
C LYS A 132 3.77 -13.38 15.00
N ALA A 133 2.90 -12.96 15.89
CA ALA A 133 2.53 -11.57 16.06
C ALA A 133 3.75 -10.69 16.37
N ILE A 134 3.82 -9.50 15.77
CA ILE A 134 4.80 -8.48 16.10
C ILE A 134 4.13 -7.34 16.87
N PRO A 135 4.87 -6.58 17.70
CA PRO A 135 4.32 -5.41 18.36
C PRO A 135 3.73 -4.42 17.36
N SER A 136 2.58 -3.82 17.71
CA SER A 136 1.98 -2.77 16.89
C SER A 136 2.94 -1.58 16.73
N ILE A 137 2.94 -0.99 15.54
CA ILE A 137 3.75 0.18 15.22
C ILE A 137 3.39 1.40 16.10
N VAL A 138 2.19 1.43 16.68
CA VAL A 138 1.76 2.52 17.58
C VAL A 138 1.88 2.17 19.07
N SER A 139 2.53 1.06 19.40
CA SER A 139 2.64 0.57 20.79
C SER A 139 3.44 1.50 21.71
N ASN A 140 4.42 2.23 21.17
CA ASN A 140 5.23 3.21 21.89
C ASN A 140 5.88 4.19 20.91
N LEU A 141 6.46 5.26 21.44
CA LEU A 141 7.02 6.35 20.63
C LEU A 141 8.18 5.90 19.73
N PRO A 142 9.19 5.13 20.19
CA PRO A 142 10.24 4.61 19.31
C PRO A 142 9.73 3.81 18.10
N PHE A 143 8.80 2.88 18.31
CA PHE A 143 8.21 2.10 17.21
C PHE A 143 7.43 2.99 16.25
N TYR A 144 6.67 3.94 16.78
CA TYR A 144 5.87 4.87 15.98
C TYR A 144 6.73 5.79 15.12
N LEU A 145 7.75 6.43 15.70
CA LEU A 145 8.69 7.29 14.97
C LEU A 145 9.51 6.48 13.95
N SER A 146 9.91 5.25 14.30
CA SER A 146 10.58 4.35 13.37
C SER A 146 9.70 4.05 12.16
N TRP A 147 8.41 3.74 12.37
CA TRP A 147 7.47 3.53 11.27
C TRP A 147 7.30 4.78 10.39
N LEU A 148 7.09 5.96 11.00
CA LEU A 148 6.92 7.23 10.27
C LEU A 148 8.14 7.62 9.43
N SER A 149 9.34 7.11 9.76
CA SER A 149 10.53 7.31 8.93
C SER A 149 10.45 6.62 7.57
N GLY A 150 9.48 5.74 7.35
CA GLY A 150 9.32 4.93 6.14
C GLY A 150 10.38 3.85 5.95
N LEU A 151 11.48 3.90 6.70
CA LEU A 151 12.62 2.99 6.56
C LEU A 151 12.25 1.53 6.84
N PRO A 152 11.49 1.16 7.89
CA PRO A 152 11.09 -0.23 8.11
C PRO A 152 10.30 -0.79 6.93
N LEU A 153 9.35 -0.02 6.40
CA LEU A 153 8.54 -0.41 5.24
C LEU A 153 9.39 -0.54 3.97
N PHE A 154 10.31 0.41 3.74
CA PHE A 154 11.24 0.34 2.62
C PHE A 154 12.12 -0.91 2.67
N MET A 155 12.72 -1.18 3.84
CA MET A 155 13.59 -2.34 4.04
C MET A 155 12.83 -3.66 3.96
N PHE A 156 11.61 -3.72 4.49
CA PHE A 156 10.75 -4.90 4.36
C PHE A 156 10.47 -5.24 2.89
N LYS A 157 10.13 -4.24 2.07
CA LYS A 157 9.89 -4.45 0.63
C LYS A 157 11.17 -4.79 -0.13
N LEU A 158 12.28 -4.13 0.18
CA LEU A 158 13.57 -4.46 -0.43
C LEU A 158 13.99 -5.90 -0.11
N GLY A 159 13.73 -6.35 1.13
CA GLY A 159 13.93 -7.74 1.56
C GLY A 159 13.07 -8.71 0.75
N MET A 160 11.76 -8.46 0.64
CA MET A 160 10.85 -9.28 -0.18
C MET A 160 11.26 -9.32 -1.65
N LEU A 161 11.67 -8.18 -2.21
CA LEU A 161 12.12 -8.09 -3.60
C LEU A 161 13.40 -8.92 -3.81
N THR A 162 14.38 -8.75 -2.92
CA THR A 162 15.66 -9.47 -3.00
C THR A 162 15.48 -10.98 -2.82
N LEU A 163 14.77 -11.40 -1.77
CA LEU A 163 14.51 -12.81 -1.50
C LEU A 163 13.59 -13.43 -2.58
N GLY A 164 12.70 -12.63 -3.15
CA GLY A 164 11.92 -12.96 -4.34
C GLY A 164 12.82 -13.30 -5.52
N ALA A 165 13.77 -12.41 -5.87
CA ALA A 165 14.71 -12.61 -6.98
C ALA A 165 15.61 -13.85 -6.78
N LEU A 166 15.90 -14.20 -5.52
CA LEU A 166 16.61 -15.44 -5.15
C LEU A 166 15.73 -16.70 -5.16
N GLY A 167 14.47 -16.60 -5.63
CA GLY A 167 13.55 -17.73 -5.78
C GLY A 167 12.84 -18.18 -4.51
N LEU A 168 12.90 -17.37 -3.43
CA LEU A 168 12.38 -17.65 -2.10
C LEU A 168 12.78 -19.05 -1.61
N PRO A 169 14.03 -19.22 -1.11
CA PRO A 169 14.49 -20.49 -0.57
C PRO A 169 13.49 -21.07 0.43
N GLU A 170 13.32 -22.39 0.42
CA GLU A 170 12.25 -23.05 1.18
C GLU A 170 12.24 -22.70 2.69
N PRO A 171 13.37 -22.62 3.40
CA PRO A 171 13.38 -22.20 4.80
C PRO A 171 12.84 -20.79 5.01
N ILE A 172 13.20 -19.85 4.13
CA ILE A 172 12.70 -18.46 4.17
C ILE A 172 11.20 -18.42 3.90
N ARG A 173 10.76 -19.13 2.85
CA ARG A 173 9.33 -19.19 2.52
C ARG A 173 8.52 -19.79 3.67
N LYS A 174 8.96 -20.89 4.29
CA LYS A 174 8.21 -21.53 5.38
C LYS A 174 8.24 -20.73 6.69
N ASN A 175 9.37 -20.10 7.02
CA ASN A 175 9.58 -19.49 8.33
C ASN A 175 9.42 -17.97 8.36
N VAL A 176 9.43 -17.28 7.22
CA VAL A 176 9.34 -15.80 7.16
C VAL A 176 8.13 -15.37 6.35
N TYR A 177 7.90 -16.01 5.19
CA TYR A 177 6.79 -15.68 4.28
C TYR A 177 5.84 -16.86 4.03
N PRO A 178 5.27 -17.48 5.09
CA PRO A 178 4.45 -18.69 4.95
C PRO A 178 3.18 -18.49 4.11
N PHE A 179 2.78 -17.23 3.90
CA PHE A 179 1.65 -16.85 3.07
C PHE A 179 1.88 -17.06 1.57
N VAL A 180 3.14 -17.15 1.11
CA VAL A 180 3.47 -17.31 -0.31
C VAL A 180 3.18 -18.74 -0.79
N GLN A 181 2.20 -18.86 -1.68
CA GLN A 181 1.83 -20.13 -2.30
C GLN A 181 2.93 -20.64 -3.24
N PRO A 182 3.16 -21.97 -3.33
CA PRO A 182 4.17 -22.56 -4.22
C PRO A 182 4.06 -22.12 -5.68
N GLU A 183 2.84 -21.96 -6.19
CA GLU A 183 2.53 -21.63 -7.58
C GLU A 183 2.94 -20.19 -7.94
N ALA A 184 2.93 -19.29 -6.96
CA ALA A 184 3.29 -17.88 -7.13
C ALA A 184 4.82 -17.66 -7.27
N ARG A 185 5.63 -18.62 -6.79
CA ARG A 185 7.10 -18.46 -6.66
C ARG A 185 7.80 -18.08 -7.95
N LYS A 186 7.45 -18.73 -9.07
CA LYS A 186 8.08 -18.47 -10.36
C LYS A 186 7.80 -17.04 -10.84
N ALA A 187 6.55 -16.59 -10.71
CA ALA A 187 6.17 -15.23 -11.08
C ALA A 187 6.88 -14.20 -10.18
N ILE A 188 6.87 -14.41 -8.86
CA ILE A 188 7.60 -13.57 -7.90
C ILE A 188 9.08 -13.47 -8.27
N ALA A 189 9.73 -14.60 -8.58
CA ALA A 189 11.15 -14.61 -8.91
C ALA A 189 11.46 -13.80 -10.17
N ILE A 190 10.67 -13.98 -11.23
CA ILE A 190 10.85 -13.25 -12.50
C ILE A 190 10.57 -11.76 -12.30
N GLU A 191 9.45 -11.40 -11.68
CA GLU A 191 9.08 -10.00 -11.43
C GLU A 191 10.12 -9.30 -10.58
N SER A 192 10.52 -9.92 -9.47
CA SER A 192 11.54 -9.38 -8.58
C SER A 192 12.89 -9.25 -9.26
N LEU A 193 13.32 -10.24 -10.05
CA LEU A 193 14.58 -10.18 -10.79
C LEU A 193 14.58 -9.01 -11.76
N VAL A 194 13.51 -8.81 -12.54
CA VAL A 194 13.44 -7.71 -13.51
C VAL A 194 13.47 -6.36 -12.81
N ILE A 195 12.63 -6.17 -11.78
CA ILE A 195 12.57 -4.89 -11.04
C ILE A 195 13.91 -4.62 -10.37
N LEU A 196 14.50 -5.61 -9.68
CA LEU A 196 15.78 -5.46 -8.99
C LEU A 196 16.91 -5.17 -9.97
N SER A 197 16.94 -5.83 -11.14
CA SER A 197 17.97 -5.60 -12.17
C SER A 197 17.96 -4.16 -12.67
N VAL A 198 16.77 -3.58 -12.90
CA VAL A 198 16.63 -2.16 -13.29
C VAL A 198 17.19 -1.24 -12.20
N HIS A 199 16.90 -1.53 -10.93
CA HIS A 199 17.36 -0.68 -9.83
C HIS A 199 18.85 -0.87 -9.51
N ILE A 200 19.40 -2.08 -9.66
CA ILE A 200 20.85 -2.30 -9.59
C ILE A 200 21.55 -1.49 -10.67
N LEU A 201 21.04 -1.50 -11.90
CA LEU A 201 21.58 -0.66 -12.97
C LEU A 201 21.55 0.83 -12.60
N LEU A 202 20.43 1.34 -12.08
CA LEU A 202 20.32 2.73 -11.64
C LEU A 202 21.30 3.05 -10.50
N VAL A 203 21.52 2.16 -9.53
CA VAL A 203 22.52 2.33 -8.47
C VAL A 203 23.93 2.34 -9.05
N VAL A 204 24.28 1.43 -9.95
CA VAL A 204 25.58 1.42 -10.62
C VAL A 204 25.80 2.72 -11.39
N LEU A 205 24.79 3.19 -12.12
CA LEU A 205 24.83 4.50 -12.78
C LEU A 205 25.02 5.63 -11.77
N ALA A 206 24.33 5.60 -10.63
CA ALA A 206 24.46 6.60 -9.57
C ALA A 206 25.89 6.65 -8.99
N VAL A 207 26.51 5.50 -8.77
CA VAL A 207 27.83 5.40 -8.17
C VAL A 207 28.93 5.85 -9.13
N TYR A 208 28.86 5.44 -10.41
CA TYR A 208 29.99 5.59 -11.33
C TYR A 208 29.84 6.69 -12.38
N TYR A 209 28.62 7.09 -12.75
CA TYR A 209 28.40 7.92 -13.93
C TYR A 209 27.54 9.17 -13.68
N ALA A 210 26.50 9.07 -12.86
CA ALA A 210 25.53 10.12 -12.63
C ALA A 210 25.05 10.16 -11.16
N PRO A 211 25.86 10.73 -10.23
CA PRO A 211 25.52 10.82 -8.81
C PRO A 211 24.17 11.46 -8.49
N ASN A 212 23.64 12.28 -9.41
CA ASN A 212 22.32 12.89 -9.27
C ASN A 212 21.17 11.88 -9.20
N ILE A 213 21.38 10.63 -9.65
CA ILE A 213 20.41 9.53 -9.49
C ILE A 213 20.13 9.23 -8.01
N TRP A 214 21.01 9.58 -7.07
CA TRP A 214 20.71 9.47 -5.64
C TRP A 214 19.45 10.25 -5.22
N GLY A 215 19.12 11.33 -5.93
CA GLY A 215 17.86 12.06 -5.73
C GLY A 215 16.61 11.19 -5.95
N PHE A 216 16.66 10.21 -6.85
CA PHE A 216 15.56 9.25 -7.03
C PHE A 216 15.37 8.37 -5.79
N TYR A 217 16.45 7.83 -5.21
CA TYR A 217 16.38 6.94 -4.05
C TYR A 217 16.07 7.68 -2.74
N VAL A 218 16.53 8.92 -2.59
CA VAL A 218 16.05 9.78 -1.50
C VAL A 218 14.55 10.03 -1.63
N GLY A 219 14.07 10.26 -2.85
CA GLY A 219 12.64 10.41 -3.12
C GLY A 219 11.83 9.15 -2.85
N GLN A 220 12.41 7.96 -3.10
CA GLN A 220 11.81 6.70 -2.70
C GLN A 220 11.56 6.70 -1.20
N LEU A 221 12.58 7.00 -0.38
CA LEU A 221 12.43 7.04 1.07
C LEU A 221 11.37 8.06 1.52
N VAL A 222 11.37 9.27 0.96
CA VAL A 222 10.34 10.30 1.24
C VAL A 222 8.94 9.77 0.94
N GLY A 223 8.75 9.07 -0.18
CA GLY A 223 7.47 8.43 -0.50
C GLY A 223 7.07 7.33 0.47
N HIS A 224 8.02 6.62 1.05
CA HIS A 224 7.74 5.64 2.10
C HIS A 224 7.37 6.31 3.43
N CYS A 225 7.94 7.48 3.76
CA CYS A 225 7.49 8.26 4.92
C CYS A 225 6.02 8.65 4.77
N PHE A 226 5.63 9.15 3.60
CA PHE A 226 4.24 9.50 3.32
C PHE A 226 3.32 8.28 3.36
N LEU A 227 3.74 7.15 2.77
CA LEU A 227 2.90 5.95 2.79
C LEU A 227 2.76 5.37 4.20
N ALA A 228 3.87 5.26 4.94
CA ALA A 228 3.83 4.78 6.32
C ALA A 228 2.94 5.66 7.20
N SER A 229 2.98 6.98 6.99
CA SER A 229 2.06 7.91 7.64
C SER A 229 0.60 7.64 7.22
N TYR A 230 0.34 7.48 5.92
CA TYR A 230 -0.99 7.25 5.38
C TYR A 230 -1.62 5.94 5.86
N THR A 231 -0.90 4.81 5.86
CA THR A 231 -1.46 3.49 6.18
C THR A 231 -1.51 3.20 7.68
N ALA A 232 -0.74 3.93 8.50
CA ALA A 232 -0.72 3.74 9.95
C ALA A 232 -2.13 3.67 10.58
N PRO A 233 -3.10 4.51 10.20
CA PRO A 233 -4.42 4.47 10.83
C PRO A 233 -5.28 3.27 10.44
N GLU A 234 -5.09 2.63 9.28
CA GLU A 234 -6.05 1.70 8.67
C GLU A 234 -6.56 0.60 9.62
N HIS A 235 -5.64 0.02 10.41
CA HIS A 235 -5.93 -1.05 11.37
C HIS A 235 -5.40 -0.77 12.80
N ASN A 236 -4.40 0.10 12.97
CA ASN A 236 -3.70 0.22 14.26
C ASN A 236 -4.54 0.85 15.38
N GLY A 237 -4.73 0.11 16.46
CA GLY A 237 -5.59 0.53 17.58
C GLY A 237 -7.05 0.08 17.44
N LEU A 238 -7.35 -0.77 16.47
CA LEU A 238 -8.64 -1.46 16.37
C LEU A 238 -8.62 -2.80 17.14
N PRO A 239 -9.79 -3.41 17.41
CA PRO A 239 -9.86 -4.75 17.99
C PRO A 239 -9.30 -5.84 17.06
N HIS A 240 -8.80 -6.94 17.64
CA HIS A 240 -8.43 -8.16 16.90
C HIS A 240 -9.62 -9.12 16.67
N GLU A 241 -10.73 -8.86 17.34
CA GLU A 241 -11.97 -9.63 17.31
C GLU A 241 -13.07 -8.88 16.54
N GLY A 242 -14.22 -9.53 16.33
CA GLY A 242 -15.33 -8.97 15.58
C GLY A 242 -15.28 -9.25 14.08
N ASN A 243 -16.11 -8.55 13.30
CA ASN A 243 -16.12 -8.66 11.85
C ASN A 243 -15.14 -7.66 11.22
N ILE A 244 -15.03 -7.69 9.89
CA ILE A 244 -14.05 -6.88 9.17
C ILE A 244 -14.21 -5.36 9.35
N LEU A 245 -15.43 -4.86 9.60
CA LEU A 245 -15.70 -3.45 9.87
C LEU A 245 -15.32 -3.04 11.30
N ASP A 246 -15.22 -4.00 12.23
CA ASP A 246 -14.64 -3.74 13.56
C ASP A 246 -13.11 -3.65 13.46
N LYS A 247 -12.50 -4.41 12.56
CA LYS A 247 -11.04 -4.54 12.40
C LYS A 247 -10.41 -3.57 11.39
N THR A 248 -11.21 -2.78 10.70
CA THR A 248 -10.75 -1.86 9.63
C THR A 248 -11.49 -0.54 9.73
N ARG A 249 -10.80 0.58 9.50
CA ARG A 249 -11.43 1.92 9.44
C ARG A 249 -11.25 2.59 8.09
N SER A 250 -12.17 3.50 7.78
CA SER A 250 -12.06 4.45 6.68
C SER A 250 -11.84 5.85 7.22
N ILE A 251 -10.98 6.63 6.57
CA ILE A 251 -10.63 7.97 7.06
C ILE A 251 -11.14 9.04 6.09
N PRO A 252 -12.04 9.94 6.55
CA PRO A 252 -12.45 11.09 5.78
C PRO A 252 -11.23 11.89 5.28
N SER A 253 -11.21 12.10 3.97
CA SER A 253 -10.07 12.65 3.27
C SER A 253 -10.50 13.67 2.22
N SER A 254 -9.63 14.62 1.90
CA SER A 254 -9.90 15.61 0.86
C SER A 254 -10.05 14.94 -0.51
N ARG A 255 -10.71 15.64 -1.45
CA ARG A 255 -10.84 15.14 -2.84
C ARG A 255 -9.48 14.87 -3.48
N PHE A 256 -8.47 15.65 -3.11
CA PHE A 256 -7.11 15.47 -3.59
C PHE A 256 -6.49 14.16 -3.10
N VAL A 257 -6.58 13.86 -1.80
CA VAL A 257 -6.08 12.58 -1.24
C VAL A 257 -6.85 11.39 -1.84
N LYS A 258 -8.17 11.49 -1.97
CA LYS A 258 -8.98 10.44 -2.62
C LYS A 258 -8.60 10.23 -4.09
N LEU A 259 -8.20 11.29 -4.79
CA LEU A 259 -7.69 11.17 -6.16
C LEU A 259 -6.33 10.45 -6.18
N LEU A 260 -5.38 10.93 -5.37
CA LEU A 260 -4.01 10.40 -5.26
C LEU A 260 -4.02 8.92 -4.84
N MET A 261 -4.81 8.59 -3.83
CA MET A 261 -4.85 7.27 -3.22
C MET A 261 -5.91 6.36 -3.83
N TRP A 262 -6.36 6.63 -5.06
CA TRP A 262 -7.32 5.75 -5.74
C TRP A 262 -8.54 5.41 -4.87
N ASN A 263 -9.15 6.41 -4.23
CA ASN A 263 -10.27 6.23 -3.30
C ASN A 263 -10.01 5.23 -2.14
N MET A 264 -8.78 4.78 -1.91
CA MET A 264 -8.42 3.92 -0.77
C MET A 264 -8.65 4.53 0.62
N PRO A 265 -8.91 5.83 0.82
CA PRO A 265 -9.40 6.27 2.12
C PRO A 265 -10.72 5.59 2.55
N TYR A 266 -11.45 4.99 1.60
CA TYR A 266 -12.57 4.08 1.82
C TYR A 266 -12.06 2.63 2.06
N HIS A 267 -11.22 2.46 3.08
CA HIS A 267 -10.48 1.23 3.34
C HIS A 267 -11.35 0.13 3.99
N ALA A 268 -12.23 0.48 4.94
CA ALA A 268 -13.16 -0.48 5.52
C ALA A 268 -14.15 -1.04 4.48
N GLU A 269 -14.60 -0.21 3.55
CA GLU A 269 -15.41 -0.62 2.40
C GLU A 269 -14.65 -1.61 1.52
N HIS A 270 -13.40 -1.29 1.22
CA HIS A 270 -12.51 -2.14 0.43
C HIS A 270 -12.29 -3.49 1.11
N HIS A 271 -12.06 -3.52 2.42
CA HIS A 271 -11.91 -4.76 3.18
C HIS A 271 -13.19 -5.58 3.24
N ALA A 272 -14.35 -4.93 3.38
CA ALA A 272 -15.63 -5.61 3.37
C ALA A 272 -15.98 -6.21 2.00
N TYR A 273 -15.68 -5.49 0.90
CA TYR A 273 -15.99 -5.89 -0.46
C TYR A 273 -14.82 -5.63 -1.42
N PRO A 274 -13.73 -6.43 -1.37
CA PRO A 274 -12.51 -6.17 -2.16
C PRO A 274 -12.69 -6.33 -3.67
N SER A 275 -13.84 -6.87 -4.11
CA SER A 275 -14.23 -6.95 -5.52
C SER A 275 -14.83 -5.65 -6.07
N VAL A 276 -15.19 -4.70 -5.21
CA VAL A 276 -15.72 -3.40 -5.61
C VAL A 276 -14.55 -2.51 -6.04
N PRO A 277 -14.52 -2.05 -7.30
CA PRO A 277 -13.43 -1.23 -7.80
C PRO A 277 -13.41 0.14 -7.14
N PHE A 278 -12.22 0.72 -7.08
CA PHE A 278 -11.97 2.00 -6.42
C PHE A 278 -12.97 3.12 -6.78
N HIS A 279 -13.41 3.19 -8.04
CA HIS A 279 -14.31 4.25 -8.49
C HIS A 279 -15.74 4.12 -7.96
N ALA A 280 -16.11 2.96 -7.44
CA ALA A 280 -17.41 2.66 -6.84
C ALA A 280 -17.37 2.66 -5.30
N LEU A 281 -16.19 2.68 -4.67
CA LEU A 281 -16.05 2.76 -3.21
C LEU A 281 -16.83 3.94 -2.57
N PRO A 282 -16.91 5.15 -3.17
CA PRO A 282 -17.74 6.22 -2.60
C PRO A 282 -19.23 5.86 -2.51
N GLN A 283 -19.75 5.12 -3.49
CA GLN A 283 -21.15 4.67 -3.50
C GLN A 283 -21.36 3.54 -2.50
N LEU A 284 -20.37 2.67 -2.34
CA LEU A 284 -20.38 1.62 -1.32
C LEU A 284 -20.34 2.23 0.11
N HIS A 285 -19.55 3.28 0.32
CA HIS A 285 -19.50 4.01 1.59
C HIS A 285 -20.88 4.56 1.98
N GLU A 286 -21.57 5.22 1.04
CA GLU A 286 -22.93 5.72 1.24
C GLU A 286 -23.92 4.59 1.56
N ALA A 287 -23.77 3.43 0.88
CA ALA A 287 -24.66 2.30 1.06
C ALA A 287 -24.44 1.51 2.36
N LEU A 288 -23.22 1.48 2.90
CA LEU A 288 -22.94 0.88 4.21
C LEU A 288 -23.34 1.79 5.36
N GLY A 289 -23.23 3.12 5.19
CA GLY A 289 -23.72 4.10 6.15
C GLY A 289 -23.29 3.83 7.58
N ASP A 290 -24.25 3.61 8.47
CA ASP A 290 -24.03 3.35 9.90
C ASP A 290 -23.48 1.96 10.24
N GLU A 291 -23.29 1.08 9.26
CA GLU A 291 -22.55 -0.19 9.45
C GLU A 291 -21.06 0.07 9.73
N LEU A 292 -20.52 1.17 9.19
CA LEU A 292 -19.13 1.59 9.40
C LEU A 292 -18.91 1.98 10.88
N LYS A 293 -18.07 1.20 11.56
CA LYS A 293 -17.90 1.29 13.02
C LYS A 293 -17.08 2.50 13.45
N HIS A 294 -16.03 2.81 12.71
CA HIS A 294 -15.04 3.80 13.09
C HIS A 294 -15.30 5.11 12.36
N LYS A 295 -15.51 6.19 13.13
CA LYS A 295 -15.85 7.53 12.64
C LYS A 295 -14.70 8.51 12.91
N ASP A 296 -13.49 8.15 12.47
CA ASP A 296 -12.31 9.02 12.56
C ASP A 296 -12.51 10.32 11.79
N LYS A 297 -11.88 11.41 12.23
CA LYS A 297 -12.06 12.74 11.63
C LYS A 297 -11.18 12.96 10.40
N ASN A 298 -9.90 12.62 10.51
CA ASN A 298 -8.87 12.82 9.49
C ASN A 298 -7.54 12.18 9.95
N HIS A 299 -6.56 12.09 9.06
CA HIS A 299 -5.24 11.51 9.36
C HIS A 299 -4.47 12.31 10.45
N PRO A 300 -4.39 13.65 10.42
CA PRO A 300 -3.71 14.41 11.47
C PRO A 300 -4.24 14.15 12.89
N ASP A 301 -5.55 14.05 13.06
CA ASP A 301 -6.17 13.77 14.37
C ASP A 301 -5.76 12.39 14.90
N PHE A 302 -5.69 11.37 14.03
CA PHE A 302 -5.14 10.06 14.39
C PHE A 302 -3.68 10.17 14.84
N HIS A 303 -2.83 10.84 14.06
CA HIS A 303 -1.41 10.98 14.41
C HIS A 303 -1.20 11.75 15.72
N TRP A 304 -2.02 12.77 15.98
CA TRP A 304 -1.99 13.52 17.23
C TRP A 304 -2.45 12.68 18.43
N MET A 305 -3.49 11.86 18.25
CA MET A 305 -3.94 10.91 19.26
C MET A 305 -2.83 9.92 19.62
N ILE A 306 -2.23 9.25 18.63
CA ILE A 306 -1.13 8.30 18.84
C ILE A 306 0.08 8.98 19.48
N PHE A 307 0.45 10.18 19.02
CA PHE A 307 1.55 10.93 19.62
C PHE A 307 1.31 11.19 21.11
N LYS A 308 0.11 11.68 21.50
CA LYS A 308 -0.22 11.89 22.92
C LYS A 308 -0.19 10.59 23.73
N GLN A 309 -0.81 9.52 23.22
CA GLN A 309 -0.85 8.22 23.90
C GLN A 309 0.56 7.66 24.15
N THR A 310 1.45 7.79 23.17
CA THR A 310 2.82 7.24 23.22
C THR A 310 3.82 8.13 23.98
N THR A 311 3.50 9.40 24.25
CA THR A 311 4.41 10.35 24.92
C THR A 311 4.00 10.74 26.33
N ILE A 312 2.70 10.95 26.55
CA ILE A 312 2.16 11.50 27.81
C ILE A 312 1.55 10.39 28.68
N GLY A 313 1.44 9.16 28.15
CA GLY A 313 0.64 8.07 28.72
C GLY A 313 -0.84 8.32 28.50
N SER A 314 -1.67 7.26 28.44
CA SER A 314 -3.12 7.47 28.45
C SER A 314 -3.49 8.17 29.76
N LYS A 315 -3.90 9.43 29.68
CA LYS A 315 -4.76 10.00 30.71
C LYS A 315 -6.17 9.54 30.37
N ASP A 316 -6.49 8.33 30.77
CA ASP A 316 -7.88 7.94 30.99
C ASP A 316 -8.42 8.67 32.22
#